data_AF-A0A8T2MLF2-F1
#
_entry.id   AF-A0A8T2MLF2-F1
#
_cell.length_a   1.000
_cell.length_b   1.000
_cell.length_c   1.000
_cell.angle_alpha   90.00
_cell.angle_beta   90.00
_cell.angle_gamma   90.00
#
_symmetry.space_group_name_H-M   'P 1'
#
loop_
_entity.id
_entity.type
_entity.pdbx_description
1 polymer ?
#
loop_
_entity_poly.entity_id
_entity_poly.type
_entity_poly.pdbx_seq_one_letter_code
_entity_poly.pdbx_strand_id
1 'polypeptide(L)'
;MMDDSCVLWNAHQPQDQGSDVAEGVPSHTNVSLKSVLQHMESTPKITLYALCGVRKWSSQLAKHQSASPFSRCHLHHFLMLNVDLTQNIQYDLNRYSCEEVDFNLQAHSSGLLLCRFNSFSLMKKCILSGGNRDYNVTPKIMVSESPTSISPSQYVCAPDSEHMLLAAPPHFLLERFLEHSGQRLFPKAVRNHTHPVLSIDSYLNIGPELVVCYVSSRPHSVSMDYRGVVFSGLLLYLSDSFVVPNFLSKFRFLKGATLCVISQDRSSLRQTIVRLELEDEWQFRLRDEFQTANCSEDQPLYFLTGRHI
;
A
#
# COMPACT_ATOMS: atom_id res chain seq x y z
N MET A 1 4.32 -15.66 34.93
CA MET A 1 3.17 -15.28 34.08
C MET A 1 3.77 -15.03 32.70
N MET A 2 3.46 -15.85 31.70
CA MET A 2 3.96 -15.61 30.34
C MET A 2 3.31 -14.31 29.84
N ASP A 3 4.13 -13.38 29.35
CA ASP A 3 3.64 -12.15 28.73
C ASP A 3 3.02 -12.52 27.38
N ASP A 4 1.71 -12.77 27.36
CA ASP A 4 0.92 -13.08 26.16
C ASP A 4 0.67 -11.85 25.26
N SER A 5 1.38 -10.75 25.51
CA SER A 5 1.32 -9.55 24.70
C SER A 5 1.73 -9.85 23.25
N CYS A 6 0.81 -9.62 22.32
CA CYS A 6 1.08 -9.69 20.87
C CYS A 6 1.90 -8.49 20.37
N VAL A 7 2.21 -7.55 21.24
CA VAL A 7 2.93 -6.31 20.94
C VAL A 7 3.94 -5.99 22.04
N LEU A 8 5.11 -5.49 21.65
CA LEU A 8 6.14 -4.97 22.54
C LEU A 8 6.48 -3.54 22.14
N TRP A 9 6.45 -2.63 23.11
CA TRP A 9 6.77 -1.23 22.92
C TRP A 9 8.16 -0.94 23.46
N ASN A 10 8.95 -0.20 22.69
CA ASN A 10 10.31 0.18 23.05
C ASN A 10 10.45 1.70 23.00
N ALA A 11 11.12 2.27 23.99
CA ALA A 11 11.59 3.65 23.95
C ALA A 11 13.07 3.68 23.53
N HIS A 12 13.43 4.66 22.71
CA HIS A 12 14.80 4.91 22.26
C HIS A 12 15.35 6.11 23.02
N GLN A 13 16.50 5.93 23.68
CA GLN A 13 17.18 7.05 24.33
C GLN A 13 17.99 7.85 23.31
N PRO A 14 17.97 9.19 23.35
CA PRO A 14 18.91 9.99 22.59
C PRO A 14 20.33 9.70 23.09
N GLN A 15 21.26 9.38 22.18
CA GLN A 15 22.66 9.22 22.55
C GLN A 15 23.22 10.60 22.95
N ASP A 16 23.53 10.79 24.23
CA ASP A 16 24.29 11.97 24.66
C ASP A 16 25.63 11.99 23.92
N GLN A 17 25.94 13.11 23.27
CA GLN A 17 27.15 13.30 22.44
C GLN A 17 28.45 13.38 23.27
N GLY A 18 28.50 12.75 24.45
CA GLY A 18 29.54 12.98 25.46
C GLY A 18 30.21 11.74 26.05
N SER A 19 29.90 10.51 25.61
CA SER A 19 30.57 9.31 26.13
C SER A 19 31.47 8.65 25.08
N ASP A 20 32.78 8.81 25.27
CA ASP A 20 33.84 8.10 24.57
C ASP A 20 33.69 6.57 24.70
N VAL A 21 33.83 5.90 23.54
CA VAL A 21 34.27 4.51 23.33
C VAL A 21 33.53 3.38 24.08
N ALA A 22 32.50 2.86 23.44
CA ALA A 22 32.32 1.41 23.18
C ALA A 22 31.37 1.27 21.99
N GLU A 23 31.54 0.27 21.14
CA GLU A 23 30.66 -0.01 20.00
C GLU A 23 29.20 -0.14 20.48
N GLY A 24 28.48 0.98 20.44
CA GLY A 24 27.28 1.19 21.23
C GLY A 24 26.08 0.53 20.61
N VAL A 25 25.68 -0.62 21.16
CA VAL A 25 24.32 -1.10 20.97
C VAL A 25 23.39 -0.01 21.49
N PRO A 26 22.51 0.56 20.66
CA PRO A 26 21.61 1.60 21.13
C PRO A 26 20.70 1.05 22.21
N SER A 27 20.71 1.73 23.35
CA SER A 27 19.85 1.41 24.47
C SER A 27 18.40 1.69 24.08
N HIS A 28 17.66 0.61 23.84
CA HIS A 28 16.22 0.64 23.80
C HIS A 28 15.70 -0.05 25.06
N THR A 29 14.69 0.54 25.68
CA THR A 29 14.08 0.00 26.89
C THR A 29 12.64 -0.39 26.61
N ASN A 30 12.22 -1.54 27.15
CA ASN A 30 10.82 -1.94 27.09
C ASN A 30 9.99 -0.96 27.92
N VAL A 31 8.91 -0.45 27.33
CA VAL A 31 8.00 0.50 27.98
C VAL A 31 6.55 0.02 27.84
N SER A 32 5.69 0.47 28.75
CA SER A 32 4.25 0.16 28.65
C SER A 32 3.58 1.04 27.60
N LEU A 33 2.48 0.55 26.99
CA LEU A 33 1.62 1.39 26.15
C LEU A 33 1.13 2.64 26.90
N LYS A 34 0.83 2.51 28.20
CA LYS A 34 0.44 3.65 29.05
C LYS A 34 1.49 4.75 29.04
N SER A 35 2.77 4.41 29.20
CA SER A 35 3.87 5.38 29.16
C SER A 35 4.00 6.05 27.81
N VAL A 36 3.81 5.31 26.71
CA VAL A 36 3.80 5.85 25.35
C VAL A 36 2.65 6.84 25.17
N LEU A 37 1.42 6.46 25.57
CA LEU A 37 0.24 7.32 25.46
C LEU A 37 0.38 8.59 26.30
N GLN A 38 0.86 8.50 27.54
CA GLN A 38 1.09 9.66 28.41
C GLN A 38 2.10 10.64 27.77
N HIS A 39 3.15 10.12 27.12
CA HIS A 39 4.09 10.97 26.40
C HIS A 39 3.42 11.66 25.20
N MET A 40 2.65 10.91 24.40
CA MET A 40 1.94 11.45 23.25
C MET A 40 0.91 12.51 23.65
N GLU A 41 0.13 12.26 24.71
CA GLU A 41 -0.85 13.20 25.27
C GLU A 41 -0.21 14.48 25.79
N SER A 42 1.00 14.40 26.36
CA SER A 42 1.74 15.58 26.81
C SER A 42 2.30 16.45 25.65
N THR A 43 2.22 15.97 24.41
CA THR A 43 2.73 16.70 23.25
C THR A 43 1.85 17.92 22.94
N PRO A 44 2.41 19.14 22.85
CA PRO A 44 1.63 20.33 22.56
C PRO A 44 0.85 20.19 21.25
N LYS A 45 -0.42 20.61 21.26
CA LYS A 45 -1.30 20.60 20.08
C LYS A 45 -1.55 19.21 19.49
N ILE A 46 -1.42 18.13 20.29
CA ILE A 46 -1.73 16.76 19.86
C ILE A 46 -3.15 16.63 19.28
N THR A 47 -4.09 17.48 19.73
CA THR A 47 -5.47 17.56 19.24
C THR A 47 -5.61 18.02 17.78
N LEU A 48 -4.56 18.58 17.18
CA LEU A 48 -4.54 18.97 15.77
C LEU A 48 -4.10 17.83 14.83
N TYR A 49 -3.51 16.76 15.37
CA TYR A 49 -3.04 15.62 14.60
C TYR A 49 -4.13 14.56 14.52
N ALA A 50 -4.53 14.21 13.30
CA ALA A 50 -5.52 13.16 13.07
C ALA A 50 -4.92 11.77 13.35
N LEU A 51 -3.66 11.56 12.95
CA LEU A 51 -2.99 10.27 13.08
C LEU A 51 -1.61 10.43 13.68
N CYS A 52 -1.32 9.61 14.69
CA CYS A 52 -0.01 9.55 15.32
C CYS A 52 0.55 8.13 15.23
N GLY A 53 1.67 7.98 14.53
CA GLY A 53 2.33 6.70 14.35
C GLY A 53 3.63 6.58 15.13
N VAL A 54 4.14 5.37 15.14
CA VAL A 54 5.43 5.02 15.76
C VAL A 54 6.28 4.23 14.77
N ARG A 55 7.58 4.13 15.03
CA ARG A 55 8.46 3.33 14.19
C ARG A 55 8.08 1.85 14.31
N LYS A 56 8.17 1.11 13.20
CA LYS A 56 8.24 -0.36 13.28
C LYS A 56 9.61 -0.72 13.84
N TRP A 57 9.67 -1.61 14.81
CA TRP A 57 10.93 -2.12 15.31
C TRP A 57 11.69 -2.85 14.19
N SER A 58 12.99 -2.63 14.09
CA SER A 58 13.89 -3.40 13.23
C SER A 58 15.27 -3.51 13.87
N SER A 59 16.02 -4.56 13.55
CA SER A 59 17.42 -4.68 13.99
C SER A 59 18.31 -3.60 13.38
N GLN A 60 17.93 -3.03 12.23
CA GLN A 60 18.63 -1.92 11.58
C GLN A 60 18.31 -0.56 12.20
N LEU A 61 17.19 -0.45 12.94
CA LEU A 61 16.80 0.77 13.65
C LEU A 61 17.89 1.22 14.62
N ALA A 62 18.64 0.25 15.14
CA ALA A 62 19.78 0.47 16.00
C ALA A 62 20.91 1.26 15.30
N LYS A 63 21.12 1.03 14.00
CA LYS A 63 22.20 1.68 13.25
C LYS A 63 21.84 3.10 12.79
N HIS A 64 20.55 3.41 12.76
CA HIS A 64 20.01 4.70 12.33
C HIS A 64 19.02 5.23 13.38
N GLN A 65 19.56 5.79 14.46
CA GLN A 65 18.77 6.63 15.35
C GLN A 65 18.32 7.87 14.56
N SER A 66 17.03 8.19 14.63
CA SER A 66 16.52 9.41 14.00
C SER A 66 16.98 10.61 14.83
N ALA A 67 17.64 11.56 14.21
CA ALA A 67 18.09 12.78 14.89
C ALA A 67 16.93 13.65 15.38
N SER A 68 15.73 13.51 14.80
CA SER A 68 14.55 14.28 15.17
C SER A 68 13.55 13.46 15.98
N PRO A 69 12.93 14.03 17.03
CA PRO A 69 11.92 13.34 17.84
C PRO A 69 10.66 12.99 17.05
N PHE A 70 10.40 13.73 15.97
CA PHE A 70 9.23 13.57 15.09
C PHE A 70 9.63 13.51 13.62
N SER A 71 8.80 12.85 12.82
CA SER A 71 8.87 12.88 11.35
C SER A 71 7.48 13.02 10.73
N ARG A 72 7.42 13.67 9.57
CA ARG A 72 6.24 13.67 8.68
C ARG A 72 6.46 12.63 7.59
N CYS A 73 5.75 11.51 7.68
CA CYS A 73 5.82 10.41 6.72
C CYS A 73 4.54 9.57 6.79
N HIS A 74 4.36 8.66 5.82
CA HIS A 74 3.32 7.64 5.91
C HIS A 74 3.52 6.77 7.14
N LEU A 75 2.41 6.42 7.77
CA LEU A 75 2.38 5.67 9.01
C LEU A 75 1.87 4.27 8.70
N HIS A 76 2.74 3.28 8.86
CA HIS A 76 2.36 1.86 8.72
C HIS A 76 1.64 1.32 9.96
N HIS A 77 1.83 1.99 11.10
CA HIS A 77 1.16 1.68 12.35
C HIS A 77 0.86 3.01 13.03
N PHE A 78 -0.40 3.25 13.36
CA PHE A 78 -0.82 4.49 13.97
C PHE A 78 -1.95 4.29 14.97
N LEU A 79 -2.09 5.28 15.83
CA LEU A 79 -3.24 5.52 16.67
C LEU A 79 -4.05 6.64 16.02
N MET A 80 -5.36 6.42 15.91
CA MET A 80 -6.29 7.49 15.55
C MET A 80 -6.52 8.35 16.77
N LEU A 81 -6.22 9.63 16.66
CA LEU A 81 -6.52 10.63 17.68
C LEU A 81 -7.47 11.64 17.06
N ASN A 82 -8.37 12.22 17.87
CA ASN A 82 -9.34 13.20 17.36
C ASN A 82 -10.16 12.63 16.19
N VAL A 83 -10.80 11.46 16.41
CA VAL A 83 -11.52 10.67 15.39
C VAL A 83 -12.49 11.52 14.57
N ASP A 84 -13.01 12.60 15.16
CA ASP A 84 -13.83 13.61 14.51
C ASP A 84 -13.18 14.23 13.25
N LEU A 85 -11.87 14.44 13.27
CA LEU A 85 -11.11 14.94 12.11
C LEU A 85 -11.13 13.97 10.93
N THR A 86 -11.30 12.67 11.21
CA THR A 86 -11.26 11.60 10.20
C THR A 86 -12.63 11.08 9.78
N GLN A 87 -13.73 11.68 10.25
CA GLN A 87 -15.10 11.20 9.97
C GLN A 87 -15.44 11.07 8.48
N ASN A 88 -14.82 11.90 7.64
CA ASN A 88 -15.07 11.91 6.19
C ASN A 88 -14.10 11.00 5.41
N ILE A 89 -13.23 10.26 6.09
CA ILE A 89 -12.30 9.32 5.46
C ILE A 89 -12.81 7.92 5.74
N GLN A 90 -13.06 7.17 4.67
CA GLN A 90 -13.57 5.81 4.77
C GLN A 90 -12.44 4.82 4.64
N TYR A 91 -12.49 3.77 5.45
CA TYR A 91 -11.69 2.58 5.19
C TYR A 91 -12.19 1.89 3.93
N ASP A 92 -11.28 1.58 3.01
CA ASP A 92 -11.59 0.77 1.84
C ASP A 92 -11.72 -0.70 2.26
N LEU A 93 -12.97 -1.18 2.33
CA LEU A 93 -13.31 -2.56 2.69
C LEU A 93 -12.85 -3.57 1.64
N ASN A 94 -12.42 -3.12 0.46
CA ASN A 94 -11.91 -3.95 -0.61
C ASN A 94 -10.39 -4.19 -0.51
N ARG A 95 -9.75 -3.75 0.58
CA ARG A 95 -8.33 -3.98 0.86
C ARG A 95 -8.14 -5.20 1.74
N TYR A 96 -7.23 -6.08 1.33
CA TYR A 96 -6.80 -7.19 2.18
C TYR A 96 -5.49 -6.85 2.90
N SER A 97 -4.60 -6.13 2.22
CA SER A 97 -3.31 -5.71 2.74
C SER A 97 -3.18 -4.20 2.70
N CYS A 98 -2.52 -3.68 3.74
CA CYS A 98 -2.16 -2.27 3.82
C CYS A 98 -3.35 -1.30 3.86
N GLU A 99 -4.51 -1.72 4.38
CA GLU A 99 -5.66 -0.82 4.58
C GLU A 99 -5.29 0.39 5.44
N GLU A 100 -4.34 0.25 6.38
CA GLU A 100 -3.87 1.36 7.20
C GLU A 100 -3.07 2.38 6.37
N VAL A 101 -2.27 1.91 5.42
CA VAL A 101 -1.47 2.81 4.55
C VAL A 101 -2.39 3.54 3.57
N ASP A 102 -3.38 2.87 3.02
CA ASP A 102 -4.38 3.49 2.15
C ASP A 102 -5.17 4.58 2.90
N PHE A 103 -5.70 4.26 4.08
CA PHE A 103 -6.36 5.22 4.96
C PHE A 103 -5.47 6.42 5.30
N ASN A 104 -4.20 6.16 5.63
CA ASN A 104 -3.21 7.20 5.93
C ASN A 104 -3.00 8.18 4.76
N LEU A 105 -2.90 7.65 3.54
CA LEU A 105 -2.71 8.44 2.34
C LEU A 105 -3.91 9.32 2.05
N GLN A 106 -5.12 8.79 2.21
CA GLN A 106 -6.35 9.56 2.10
C GLN A 106 -6.47 10.65 3.18
N ALA A 107 -6.06 10.35 4.41
CA ALA A 107 -6.02 11.33 5.50
C ALA A 107 -5.06 12.48 5.20
N HIS A 108 -3.85 12.15 4.77
CA HIS A 108 -2.85 13.14 4.42
C HIS A 108 -3.27 13.98 3.22
N SER A 109 -3.82 13.35 2.17
CA SER A 109 -4.29 14.07 0.99
C SER A 109 -5.44 15.02 1.32
N SER A 110 -6.28 14.70 2.31
CA SER A 110 -7.34 15.58 2.82
C SER A 110 -6.82 16.76 3.67
N GLY A 111 -5.50 16.93 3.77
CA GLY A 111 -4.87 18.01 4.53
C GLY A 111 -4.82 17.79 6.04
N LEU A 112 -5.16 16.59 6.52
CA LEU A 112 -5.02 16.27 7.93
C LEU A 112 -3.55 16.15 8.32
N LEU A 113 -3.25 16.46 9.59
CA LEU A 113 -1.89 16.40 10.10
C LEU A 113 -1.57 15.00 10.61
N LEU A 114 -0.45 14.47 10.13
CA LEU A 114 0.10 13.18 10.52
C LEU A 114 1.47 13.39 11.18
N CYS A 115 1.74 12.62 12.22
CA CYS A 115 3.02 12.66 12.92
C CYS A 115 3.51 11.26 13.24
N ARG A 116 4.79 10.97 13.00
CA ARG A 116 5.47 9.79 13.54
C ARG A 116 6.36 10.18 14.70
N PHE A 117 6.13 9.57 15.87
CA PHE A 117 7.01 9.64 17.02
C PHE A 117 8.20 8.70 16.80
N ASN A 118 9.41 9.25 16.80
CA ASN A 118 10.62 8.47 16.53
C ASN A 118 11.27 7.90 17.79
N SER A 119 10.93 8.43 18.96
CA SER A 119 11.40 7.97 20.26
C SER A 119 10.78 6.63 20.68
N PHE A 120 9.77 6.14 19.96
CA PHE A 120 9.14 4.84 20.23
C PHE A 120 9.19 3.93 19.01
N SER A 121 9.27 2.62 19.27
CA SER A 121 9.04 1.61 18.25
C SER A 121 8.19 0.45 18.73
N LEU A 122 7.32 -0.02 17.84
CA LEU A 122 6.42 -1.15 18.04
C LEU A 122 6.99 -2.40 17.37
N MET A 123 7.11 -3.47 18.14
CA MET A 123 7.29 -4.83 17.64
C MET A 123 5.95 -5.56 17.75
N LYS A 124 5.47 -6.14 16.64
CA LYS A 124 4.29 -7.01 16.63
C LYS A 124 4.77 -8.45 16.55
N LYS A 125 4.28 -9.32 17.43
CA LYS A 125 4.55 -10.75 17.39
C LYS A 125 4.08 -11.31 16.05
N CYS A 126 4.94 -12.05 15.36
CA CYS A 126 4.52 -12.78 14.18
C CYS A 126 3.66 -13.97 14.63
N ILE A 127 2.35 -13.89 14.39
CA ILE A 127 1.45 -15.02 14.62
C ILE A 127 1.41 -15.81 13.32
N LEU A 128 1.84 -17.07 13.38
CA LEU A 128 1.93 -17.96 12.22
C LEU A 128 0.59 -18.63 11.86
N SER A 129 -0.43 -18.42 12.68
CA SER A 129 -1.80 -18.88 12.49
C SER A 129 -2.77 -17.72 12.73
N GLY A 130 -3.81 -17.62 11.91
CA GLY A 130 -4.79 -16.54 11.86
C GLY A 130 -4.38 -15.34 10.99
N GLY A 131 -5.39 -14.58 10.56
CA GLY A 131 -5.23 -13.32 9.80
C GLY A 131 -4.93 -13.49 8.31
N ASN A 132 -4.46 -12.42 7.65
CA ASN A 132 -4.24 -12.35 6.19
C ASN A 132 -3.09 -13.25 5.66
N ARG A 133 -2.41 -14.00 6.54
CA ARG A 133 -1.39 -15.00 6.16
C ARG A 133 -1.93 -16.42 6.10
N ASP A 134 -3.17 -16.63 6.55
CA ASP A 134 -3.84 -17.94 6.63
C ASP A 134 -4.87 -18.17 5.52
N TYR A 135 -4.99 -17.27 4.54
CA TYR A 135 -5.80 -17.54 3.35
C TYR A 135 -5.14 -18.66 2.54
N ASN A 136 -5.54 -19.89 2.85
CA ASN A 136 -5.11 -21.07 2.12
C ASN A 136 -5.85 -21.07 0.79
N VAL A 137 -5.19 -20.54 -0.24
CA VAL A 137 -5.73 -20.52 -1.59
C VAL A 137 -5.79 -21.95 -2.11
N THR A 138 -6.98 -22.53 -2.09
CA THR A 138 -7.22 -23.90 -2.53
C THR A 138 -8.07 -23.94 -3.79
N PRO A 139 -7.96 -24.99 -4.60
CA PRO A 139 -8.85 -25.20 -5.74
C PRO A 139 -10.28 -25.51 -5.29
N LYS A 140 -11.28 -25.01 -6.02
CA LYS A 140 -12.70 -25.31 -5.73
C LYS A 140 -13.17 -26.68 -6.26
N ILE A 141 -12.53 -27.26 -7.29
CA ILE A 141 -12.97 -28.52 -7.93
C ILE A 141 -11.85 -29.59 -7.96
N MET A 142 -12.21 -30.75 -7.38
CA MET A 142 -11.66 -32.13 -7.41
C MET A 142 -10.66 -32.63 -6.34
N VAL A 143 -11.16 -33.60 -5.55
CA VAL A 143 -10.75 -35.03 -5.48
C VAL A 143 -9.35 -35.34 -6.05
N SER A 144 -8.48 -35.85 -5.18
CA SER A 144 -7.17 -36.48 -5.42
C SER A 144 -5.92 -35.66 -5.05
N GLU A 145 -5.45 -35.97 -3.84
CA GLU A 145 -4.05 -36.26 -3.49
C GLU A 145 -2.95 -35.29 -3.96
N SER A 146 -2.89 -34.16 -3.25
CA SER A 146 -1.69 -33.51 -2.67
C SER A 146 -1.83 -31.99 -2.79
N PRO A 147 -1.66 -31.22 -1.69
CA PRO A 147 -1.71 -29.77 -1.74
C PRO A 147 -0.44 -29.24 -2.41
N THR A 148 -0.43 -29.19 -3.74
CA THR A 148 0.58 -28.40 -4.45
C THR A 148 0.29 -26.92 -4.20
N SER A 149 1.29 -26.20 -3.72
CA SER A 149 1.18 -24.77 -3.45
C SER A 149 0.86 -24.02 -4.75
N ILE A 150 -0.24 -23.27 -4.76
CA ILE A 150 -0.64 -22.45 -5.91
C ILE A 150 0.17 -21.16 -5.91
N SER A 151 0.92 -20.93 -6.99
CA SER A 151 1.74 -19.73 -7.14
C SER A 151 0.86 -18.48 -7.30
N PRO A 152 1.26 -17.31 -6.74
CA PRO A 152 0.53 -16.04 -6.97
C PRO A 152 0.38 -15.66 -8.44
N SER A 153 1.26 -16.15 -9.32
CA SER A 153 1.12 -15.96 -10.78
C SER A 153 -0.13 -16.63 -11.37
N GLN A 154 -0.73 -17.58 -10.65
CA GLN A 154 -1.94 -18.31 -11.06
C GLN A 154 -3.22 -17.71 -10.44
N TYR A 155 -3.10 -16.63 -9.65
CA TYR A 155 -4.25 -15.98 -9.01
C TYR A 155 -5.07 -15.12 -9.98
N VAL A 156 -4.55 -14.93 -11.19
CA VAL A 156 -5.20 -14.22 -12.28
C VAL A 156 -5.13 -15.08 -13.54
N CYS A 157 -6.06 -14.85 -14.45
CA CYS A 157 -6.18 -15.57 -15.70
C CYS A 157 -6.75 -14.68 -16.81
N ALA A 158 -6.75 -15.16 -18.05
CA ALA A 158 -7.50 -14.47 -19.10
C ALA A 158 -9.03 -14.61 -18.85
N PRO A 159 -9.85 -13.62 -19.25
CA PRO A 159 -11.30 -13.65 -18.99
C PRO A 159 -12.05 -14.89 -19.52
N ASP A 160 -11.63 -15.39 -20.69
CA ASP A 160 -12.39 -16.36 -21.46
C ASP A 160 -11.77 -17.78 -21.46
N SER A 161 -10.83 -18.04 -20.54
CA SER A 161 -10.07 -19.29 -20.53
C SER A 161 -10.52 -20.25 -19.43
N GLU A 162 -10.52 -21.54 -19.76
CA GLU A 162 -10.83 -22.61 -18.81
C GLU A 162 -9.68 -22.75 -17.80
N HIS A 163 -9.91 -22.29 -16.56
CA HIS A 163 -8.93 -22.33 -15.50
C HIS A 163 -9.49 -22.88 -14.21
N MET A 164 -8.56 -23.34 -13.36
CA MET A 164 -8.85 -23.76 -12.01
C MET A 164 -9.36 -22.56 -11.19
N LEU A 165 -10.58 -22.68 -10.67
CA LEU A 165 -11.16 -21.68 -9.77
C LEU A 165 -10.60 -21.83 -8.36
N LEU A 166 -10.31 -20.70 -7.74
CA LEU A 166 -9.70 -20.61 -6.41
C LEU A 166 -10.75 -20.21 -5.37
N ALA A 167 -10.74 -20.89 -4.23
CA ALA A 167 -11.58 -20.58 -3.08
C ALA A 167 -10.95 -19.45 -2.24
N ALA A 168 -10.81 -18.26 -2.85
CA ALA A 168 -10.27 -17.07 -2.21
C ALA A 168 -10.91 -15.79 -2.79
N PRO A 169 -11.04 -14.72 -1.98
CA PRO A 169 -11.63 -13.47 -2.42
C PRO A 169 -10.85 -12.80 -3.57
N PRO A 170 -11.53 -12.11 -4.50
CA PRO A 170 -10.91 -11.52 -5.68
C PRO A 170 -9.85 -10.46 -5.34
N HIS A 171 -10.13 -9.59 -4.37
CA HIS A 171 -9.19 -8.55 -3.92
C HIS A 171 -7.90 -9.12 -3.31
N PHE A 172 -8.03 -10.19 -2.52
CA PHE A 172 -6.88 -10.91 -1.97
C PHE A 172 -6.00 -11.47 -3.09
N LEU A 173 -6.61 -12.16 -4.06
CA LEU A 173 -5.91 -12.74 -5.21
C LEU A 173 -5.18 -11.67 -6.02
N LEU A 174 -5.85 -10.54 -6.30
CA LEU A 174 -5.27 -9.41 -7.02
C LEU A 174 -4.06 -8.82 -6.28
N GLU A 175 -4.20 -8.50 -5.00
CA GLU A 175 -3.12 -7.88 -4.22
C GLU A 175 -1.89 -8.79 -4.14
N ARG A 176 -2.09 -10.10 -3.91
CA ARG A 176 -0.99 -11.08 -3.90
C ARG A 176 -0.35 -11.26 -5.27
N PHE A 177 -1.14 -11.23 -6.34
CA PHE A 177 -0.62 -11.24 -7.70
C PHE A 177 0.24 -10.01 -7.98
N LEU A 178 -0.22 -8.81 -7.60
CA LEU A 178 0.49 -7.56 -7.78
C LEU A 178 1.77 -7.48 -6.95
N GLU A 179 1.73 -7.91 -5.68
CA GLU A 179 2.90 -7.99 -4.81
C GLU A 179 3.99 -8.89 -5.41
N HIS A 180 3.58 -10.02 -6.00
CA HIS A 180 4.49 -10.99 -6.62
C HIS A 180 4.99 -10.55 -8.01
N SER A 181 4.09 -10.06 -8.85
CA SER A 181 4.33 -9.84 -10.29
C SER A 181 4.63 -8.39 -10.64
N GLY A 182 4.59 -7.46 -9.68
CA GLY A 182 4.74 -6.03 -9.95
C GLY A 182 6.03 -5.69 -10.68
N GLN A 183 7.16 -6.33 -10.36
CA GLN A 183 8.42 -6.13 -11.09
C GLN A 183 8.32 -6.49 -12.58
N ARG A 184 7.48 -7.47 -12.94
CA ARG A 184 7.22 -7.84 -14.34
C ARG A 184 6.25 -6.88 -15.02
N LEU A 185 5.27 -6.35 -14.26
CA LEU A 185 4.32 -5.35 -14.75
C LEU A 185 5.01 -3.99 -14.99
N PHE A 186 5.84 -3.55 -14.04
CA PHE A 186 6.50 -2.24 -14.02
C PHE A 186 8.03 -2.34 -13.94
N PRO A 187 8.70 -2.99 -14.90
CA PRO A 187 10.13 -3.28 -14.81
C PRO A 187 11.02 -2.04 -14.74
N LYS A 188 10.57 -0.92 -15.33
CA LYS A 188 11.29 0.35 -15.36
C LYS A 188 11.31 1.11 -14.03
N ALA A 189 10.43 0.74 -13.09
CA ALA A 189 10.33 1.36 -11.77
C ALA A 189 11.05 0.57 -10.65
N VAL A 190 11.65 -0.59 -10.98
CA VAL A 190 12.38 -1.42 -10.01
C VAL A 190 13.62 -0.66 -9.53
N ARG A 191 13.62 -0.30 -8.24
CA ARG A 191 14.66 0.47 -7.54
C ARG A 191 15.03 1.77 -8.26
N ASN A 192 14.07 2.35 -8.99
CA ASN A 192 14.29 3.52 -9.83
C ASN A 192 13.49 4.73 -9.34
N HIS A 193 14.17 5.64 -8.64
CA HIS A 193 13.56 6.86 -8.12
C HIS A 193 13.33 7.96 -9.17
N THR A 194 13.94 7.86 -10.36
CA THR A 194 13.76 8.87 -11.42
C THR A 194 12.48 8.62 -12.21
N HIS A 195 12.07 7.36 -12.33
CA HIS A 195 10.88 6.97 -13.11
C HIS A 195 9.95 6.05 -12.32
N PRO A 196 9.29 6.56 -11.27
CA PRO A 196 8.38 5.78 -10.45
C PRO A 196 7.10 5.37 -11.21
N VAL A 197 6.32 4.46 -10.61
CA VAL A 197 4.92 4.22 -10.99
C VAL A 197 4.04 5.27 -10.33
N LEU A 198 3.14 5.90 -11.10
CA LEU A 198 2.09 6.76 -10.58
C LEU A 198 0.90 5.91 -10.16
N SER A 199 0.50 5.96 -8.88
CA SER A 199 -0.74 5.36 -8.37
C SER A 199 -1.70 6.48 -7.97
N ILE A 200 -2.92 6.46 -8.50
CA ILE A 200 -3.91 7.52 -8.25
C ILE A 200 -5.02 7.00 -7.33
N ASP A 201 -5.29 7.76 -6.27
CA ASP A 201 -6.31 7.56 -5.23
C ASP A 201 -6.24 6.25 -4.41
N SER A 202 -5.55 5.22 -4.89
CA SER A 202 -5.36 3.94 -4.20
C SER A 202 -3.91 3.63 -3.86
N TYR A 203 -3.68 2.98 -2.71
CA TYR A 203 -2.44 2.28 -2.43
C TYR A 203 -2.61 0.77 -2.63
N LEU A 204 -1.78 0.22 -3.52
CA LEU A 204 -1.66 -1.22 -3.73
C LEU A 204 -0.20 -1.62 -3.55
N ASN A 205 0.05 -2.67 -2.76
CA ASN A 205 1.38 -3.23 -2.64
C ASN A 205 1.74 -3.98 -3.93
N ILE A 206 2.47 -3.32 -4.82
CA ILE A 206 2.99 -3.89 -6.06
C ILE A 206 4.40 -4.51 -5.89
N GLY A 207 4.85 -4.70 -4.66
CA GLY A 207 6.12 -5.34 -4.33
C GLY A 207 7.18 -4.37 -3.80
N PRO A 208 8.13 -4.87 -2.97
CA PRO A 208 9.00 -4.04 -2.14
C PRO A 208 10.09 -3.29 -2.92
N GLU A 209 10.35 -3.67 -4.17
CA GLU A 209 11.42 -3.06 -4.96
C GLU A 209 10.93 -1.95 -5.89
N LEU A 210 9.61 -1.80 -6.05
CA LEU A 210 9.07 -0.77 -6.94
C LEU A 210 9.02 0.58 -6.23
N VAL A 211 9.43 1.62 -6.93
CA VAL A 211 9.22 3.00 -6.49
C VAL A 211 7.87 3.47 -7.00
N VAL A 212 7.01 3.90 -6.08
CA VAL A 212 5.63 4.34 -6.36
C VAL A 212 5.42 5.75 -5.82
N CYS A 213 4.81 6.60 -6.63
CA CYS A 213 4.28 7.90 -6.21
C CYS A 213 2.77 7.81 -6.12
N TYR A 214 2.23 8.13 -4.95
CA TYR A 214 0.79 8.21 -4.74
C TYR A 214 0.30 9.65 -4.95
N VAL A 215 -0.80 9.82 -5.66
CA VAL A 215 -1.46 11.10 -5.85
C VAL A 215 -2.96 10.94 -5.62
N SER A 216 -3.59 11.90 -4.95
CA SER A 216 -5.06 11.96 -4.91
C SER A 216 -5.62 12.90 -5.97
N SER A 217 -6.67 12.46 -6.67
CA SER A 217 -7.38 13.28 -7.66
C SER A 217 -8.43 14.22 -7.03
N ARG A 218 -8.74 14.06 -5.74
CA ARG A 218 -9.77 14.85 -5.06
C ARG A 218 -9.46 16.36 -5.12
N PRO A 219 -10.49 17.22 -5.30
CA PRO A 219 -10.33 18.66 -5.18
C PRO A 219 -9.75 19.04 -3.82
N HIS A 220 -8.88 20.07 -3.80
CA HIS A 220 -8.18 20.55 -2.59
C HIS A 220 -7.24 19.54 -1.92
N SER A 221 -6.89 18.45 -2.61
CA SER A 221 -5.92 17.50 -2.06
C SER A 221 -4.54 18.15 -1.90
N VAL A 222 -3.89 17.87 -0.77
CA VAL A 222 -2.51 18.24 -0.53
C VAL A 222 -1.64 17.18 -1.18
N SER A 223 -1.17 17.46 -2.39
CA SER A 223 -0.28 16.58 -3.15
C SER A 223 1.15 17.12 -3.16
N MET A 224 2.14 16.23 -3.29
CA MET A 224 3.51 16.67 -3.53
C MET A 224 3.63 17.29 -4.92
N ASP A 225 4.58 18.19 -5.10
CA ASP A 225 4.87 18.74 -6.43
C ASP A 225 5.63 17.71 -7.26
N TYR A 226 4.97 17.14 -8.27
CA TYR A 226 5.57 16.18 -9.21
C TYR A 226 6.05 16.84 -10.52
N ARG A 227 6.20 18.17 -10.55
CA ARG A 227 6.74 18.87 -11.73
C ARG A 227 8.11 18.30 -12.12
N GLY A 228 8.22 17.93 -13.39
CA GLY A 228 9.46 17.38 -13.97
C GLY A 228 9.65 15.88 -13.76
N VAL A 229 8.81 15.21 -12.97
CA VAL A 229 8.83 13.74 -12.87
C VAL A 229 8.25 13.14 -14.14
N VAL A 230 8.93 12.12 -14.68
CA VAL A 230 8.44 11.34 -15.81
C VAL A 230 8.23 9.91 -15.33
N PHE A 231 6.98 9.46 -15.33
CA PHE A 231 6.58 8.17 -14.77
C PHE A 231 6.85 7.03 -15.75
N SER A 232 7.24 5.87 -15.23
CA SER A 232 7.39 4.65 -16.03
C SER A 232 6.18 3.71 -15.97
N GLY A 233 5.17 4.07 -15.18
CA GLY A 233 3.89 3.40 -15.20
C GLY A 233 2.77 4.21 -14.56
N LEU A 234 1.55 3.77 -14.83
CA LEU A 234 0.30 4.30 -14.28
C LEU A 234 -0.52 3.13 -13.73
N LEU A 235 -0.96 3.24 -12.49
CA LEU A 235 -1.83 2.29 -11.82
C LEU A 235 -3.14 2.99 -11.44
N LEU A 236 -4.24 2.46 -11.95
CA LEU A 236 -5.59 2.93 -11.73
C LEU A 236 -6.42 1.78 -11.15
N TYR A 237 -6.78 1.86 -9.88
CA TYR A 237 -7.61 0.85 -9.22
C TYR A 237 -8.96 1.44 -8.86
N LEU A 238 -10.04 0.82 -9.38
CA LEU A 238 -11.43 1.23 -9.14
C LEU A 238 -11.59 2.76 -9.24
N SER A 239 -11.15 3.32 -10.36
CA SER A 239 -10.91 4.76 -10.52
C SER A 239 -12.12 5.60 -10.13
N ASP A 240 -11.90 6.56 -9.24
CA ASP A 240 -12.91 7.53 -8.84
C ASP A 240 -13.34 8.41 -10.05
N SER A 241 -14.56 8.93 -9.96
CA SER A 241 -15.11 9.96 -10.82
C SER A 241 -14.24 11.23 -10.93
N PHE A 242 -13.47 11.56 -9.88
CA PHE A 242 -12.57 12.73 -9.86
C PHE A 242 -11.34 12.56 -10.77
N VAL A 243 -10.95 11.34 -11.09
CA VAL A 243 -9.90 11.08 -12.10
C VAL A 243 -10.50 11.39 -13.46
N VAL A 244 -10.02 12.42 -14.15
CA VAL A 244 -10.52 12.87 -15.46
C VAL A 244 -9.35 13.09 -16.43
N PRO A 245 -9.58 13.14 -17.77
CA PRO A 245 -8.49 13.33 -18.74
C PRO A 245 -7.59 14.54 -18.42
N ASN A 246 -8.20 15.69 -18.09
CA ASN A 246 -7.48 16.91 -17.72
C ASN A 246 -6.68 16.80 -16.40
N PHE A 247 -7.02 15.84 -15.54
CA PHE A 247 -6.19 15.53 -14.37
C PHE A 247 -4.96 14.71 -14.79
N LEU A 248 -5.15 13.69 -15.64
CA LEU A 248 -4.07 12.84 -16.12
C LEU A 248 -3.06 13.58 -16.99
N SER A 249 -3.50 14.56 -17.78
CA SER A 249 -2.65 15.38 -18.66
C SER A 249 -1.55 16.17 -17.92
N LYS A 250 -1.65 16.29 -16.59
CA LYS A 250 -0.64 16.91 -15.73
C LYS A 250 0.62 16.06 -15.57
N PHE A 251 0.53 14.76 -15.83
CA PHE A 251 1.63 13.81 -15.64
C PHE A 251 2.26 13.44 -16.98
N ARG A 252 3.56 13.18 -16.96
CA ARG A 252 4.32 12.78 -18.14
C ARG A 252 4.74 11.33 -18.00
N PHE A 253 4.64 10.56 -19.08
CA PHE A 253 5.00 9.15 -19.09
C PHE A 253 6.14 8.89 -20.07
N LEU A 254 6.98 7.91 -19.73
CA LEU A 254 7.98 7.40 -20.66
C LEU A 254 7.32 6.66 -21.82
N LYS A 255 7.89 6.75 -23.01
CA LYS A 255 7.56 5.83 -24.10
C LYS A 255 7.71 4.38 -23.64
N GLY A 256 6.67 3.58 -23.85
CA GLY A 256 6.58 2.20 -23.38
C GLY A 256 6.38 2.04 -21.87
N ALA A 257 6.00 3.10 -21.14
CA ALA A 257 5.50 2.98 -19.77
C ALA A 257 4.33 1.99 -19.72
N THR A 258 4.14 1.32 -18.58
CA THR A 258 3.03 0.37 -18.40
C THR A 258 1.84 1.08 -17.77
N LEU A 259 0.66 0.95 -18.37
CA LEU A 259 -0.62 1.26 -17.72
C LEU A 259 -1.21 -0.04 -17.16
N CYS A 260 -1.79 0.00 -15.97
CA CYS A 260 -2.62 -1.05 -15.40
C CYS A 260 -3.92 -0.42 -14.87
N VAL A 261 -5.04 -0.76 -15.49
CA VAL A 261 -6.38 -0.33 -15.06
C VAL A 261 -7.11 -1.52 -14.46
N ILE A 262 -7.63 -1.39 -13.25
CA ILE A 262 -8.35 -2.44 -12.51
C ILE A 262 -9.79 -1.95 -12.23
N SER A 263 -10.80 -2.79 -12.47
CA SER A 263 -12.22 -2.48 -12.34
C SER A 263 -13.04 -3.68 -11.86
N GLN A 264 -14.27 -3.43 -11.40
CA GLN A 264 -15.19 -4.45 -10.88
C GLN A 264 -15.70 -5.40 -11.97
N ASP A 265 -15.78 -4.93 -13.21
CA ASP A 265 -16.27 -5.70 -14.35
C ASP A 265 -15.67 -5.18 -15.67
N ARG A 266 -15.83 -5.96 -16.76
CA ARG A 266 -15.31 -5.59 -18.10
C ARG A 266 -15.93 -4.31 -18.63
N SER A 267 -17.20 -4.04 -18.36
CA SER A 267 -17.89 -2.83 -18.85
C SER A 267 -17.32 -1.60 -18.15
N SER A 268 -17.18 -1.63 -16.83
CA SER A 268 -16.56 -0.57 -16.03
C SER A 268 -15.10 -0.32 -16.45
N LEU A 269 -14.36 -1.38 -16.78
CA LEU A 269 -12.99 -1.29 -17.30
C LEU A 269 -12.94 -0.52 -18.63
N ARG A 270 -13.79 -0.91 -19.58
CA ARG A 270 -13.89 -0.25 -20.90
C ARG A 270 -14.40 1.19 -20.79
N GLN A 271 -15.40 1.43 -19.95
CA GLN A 271 -15.88 2.77 -19.66
C GLN A 271 -14.79 3.66 -19.08
N THR A 272 -13.95 3.14 -18.17
CA THR A 272 -12.82 3.89 -17.61
C THR A 272 -11.81 4.28 -18.68
N ILE A 273 -11.48 3.35 -19.58
CA ILE A 273 -10.54 3.60 -20.70
C ILE A 273 -11.05 4.73 -21.61
N VAL A 274 -12.32 4.66 -22.02
CA VAL A 274 -12.94 5.68 -22.88
C VAL A 274 -13.09 7.02 -22.14
N ARG A 275 -13.60 6.99 -20.90
CA ARG A 275 -13.82 8.19 -20.07
C ARG A 275 -12.54 8.98 -19.81
N LEU A 276 -11.42 8.28 -19.70
CA LEU A 276 -10.10 8.86 -19.45
C LEU A 276 -9.30 9.12 -20.74
N GLU A 277 -9.89 8.89 -21.91
CA GLU A 277 -9.26 9.10 -23.23
C GLU A 277 -7.92 8.36 -23.35
N LEU A 278 -7.81 7.19 -22.73
CA LEU A 278 -6.53 6.48 -22.64
C LEU A 278 -6.10 5.88 -24.00
N GLU A 279 -7.03 5.65 -24.92
CA GLU A 279 -6.72 5.04 -26.22
C GLU A 279 -5.87 5.95 -27.13
N ASP A 280 -5.86 7.27 -26.86
CA ASP A 280 -5.09 8.24 -27.65
C ASP A 280 -3.58 8.14 -27.36
N GLU A 281 -3.21 7.83 -26.12
CA GLU A 281 -1.81 7.82 -25.64
C GLU A 281 -1.30 6.41 -25.30
N TRP A 282 -2.19 5.42 -25.16
CA TRP A 282 -1.86 4.07 -24.72
C TRP A 282 -2.34 3.01 -25.72
N GLN A 283 -1.40 2.14 -26.11
CA GLN A 283 -1.70 0.96 -26.91
C GLN A 283 -2.18 -0.19 -26.01
N PHE A 284 -3.38 -0.70 -26.30
CA PHE A 284 -3.97 -1.87 -25.65
C PHE A 284 -3.95 -3.11 -26.55
N ARG A 285 -3.94 -4.30 -25.94
CA ARG A 285 -4.09 -5.57 -26.65
C ARG A 285 -5.08 -6.46 -25.91
N LEU A 286 -5.86 -7.25 -26.66
CA LEU A 286 -6.83 -8.18 -26.06
C LEU A 286 -6.17 -9.21 -25.13
N ARG A 287 -4.96 -9.67 -25.47
CA ARG A 287 -4.20 -10.62 -24.65
C ARG A 287 -3.67 -10.06 -23.32
N ASP A 288 -3.75 -8.74 -23.16
CA ASP A 288 -3.24 -8.02 -22.00
C ASP A 288 -4.40 -7.69 -21.02
N GLU A 289 -5.57 -8.32 -21.21
CA GLU A 289 -6.73 -8.32 -20.31
C GLU A 289 -6.74 -9.58 -19.44
N PHE A 290 -7.03 -9.39 -18.16
CA PHE A 290 -7.00 -10.43 -17.14
C PHE A 290 -8.18 -10.29 -16.18
N GLN A 291 -8.49 -11.36 -15.47
CA GLN A 291 -9.41 -11.40 -14.35
C GLN A 291 -8.82 -12.17 -13.18
N THR A 292 -9.31 -11.96 -11.96
CA THR A 292 -8.97 -12.80 -10.81
C THR A 292 -9.57 -14.20 -10.95
N ALA A 293 -8.82 -15.22 -10.55
CA ALA A 293 -9.22 -16.63 -10.69
C ALA A 293 -10.10 -17.14 -9.53
N ASN A 294 -10.81 -16.24 -8.84
CA ASN A 294 -11.73 -16.60 -7.75
C ASN A 294 -12.91 -17.43 -8.28
N CYS A 295 -13.57 -18.13 -7.37
CA CYS A 295 -14.78 -18.83 -7.71
C CYS A 295 -15.93 -17.89 -8.10
N SER A 296 -16.83 -18.38 -8.96
CA SER A 296 -17.92 -17.59 -9.57
C SER A 296 -18.98 -17.08 -8.59
N GLU A 297 -18.97 -17.53 -7.33
CA GLU A 297 -19.85 -16.97 -6.29
C GLU A 297 -19.42 -15.55 -5.90
N ASP A 298 -18.12 -15.26 -6.03
CA ASP A 298 -17.57 -13.92 -5.89
C ASP A 298 -17.43 -13.28 -7.28
N GLN A 299 -17.72 -11.98 -7.40
CA GLN A 299 -17.47 -11.26 -8.65
C GLN A 299 -15.95 -11.08 -8.85
N PRO A 300 -15.38 -11.52 -9.98
CA PRO A 300 -13.96 -11.33 -10.24
C PRO A 300 -13.64 -9.86 -10.52
N LEU A 301 -12.41 -9.45 -10.21
CA LEU A 301 -11.88 -8.16 -10.64
C LEU A 301 -11.24 -8.33 -12.00
N TYR A 302 -11.44 -7.34 -12.86
CA TYR A 302 -10.86 -7.30 -14.20
C TYR A 302 -9.77 -6.25 -14.26
N PHE A 303 -8.70 -6.53 -15.00
CA PHE A 303 -7.69 -5.54 -15.27
C PHE A 303 -7.12 -5.63 -16.68
N LEU A 304 -6.79 -4.49 -17.24
CA LEU A 304 -6.19 -4.35 -18.56
C LEU A 304 -4.86 -3.63 -18.43
N THR A 305 -3.85 -4.17 -19.10
CA THR A 305 -2.56 -3.47 -19.23
C THR A 305 -2.38 -2.86 -20.61
N GLY A 306 -1.69 -1.72 -20.65
CA GLY A 306 -1.41 -0.96 -21.86
C GLY A 306 0.03 -0.45 -21.90
N ARG A 307 0.46 0.04 -23.06
CA ARG A 307 1.81 0.58 -23.28
C ARG A 307 1.72 2.00 -23.84
N HIS A 308 2.40 2.94 -23.20
CA HIS A 308 2.45 4.31 -23.70
C HIS A 308 3.16 4.38 -25.05
N ILE A 309 2.60 5.15 -26.00
CA ILE A 309 3.09 5.29 -27.38
C ILE A 309 4.34 6.19 -27.45
#